data_AF-A0A6M1ZL10-F1
#
_entry.id   AF-A0A6M1ZL10-F1
#
_cell.length_a   1.000
_cell.length_b   1.000
_cell.length_c   1.000
_cell.angle_alpha   90.00
_cell.angle_beta   90.00
_cell.angle_gamma   90.00
#
_symmetry.space_group_name_H-M   'P 1'
#
loop_
_entity.id
_entity.type
_entity.pdbx_description
1 polymer ?
#
loop_
_entity_poly.entity_id
_entity_poly.type
_entity_poly.pdbx_seq_one_letter_code
_entity_poly.pdbx_strand_id
1 'polypeptide(L)' 'MRSGKYITQSTGYKAYIPSNLPPKPSILIVDDIKNLLIDANMAIGKIDAIGEFVPNIEHIIAMYIR' A
#
# COMPACT_ATOMS: atom_id res chain seq x y z
N MET A 1 -5.39 21.93 -1.84
CA MET A 1 -5.52 20.75 -0.95
C MET A 1 -5.88 19.54 -1.81
N ARG A 2 -4.95 18.61 -2.05
CA ARG A 2 -5.18 17.41 -2.90
C ARG A 2 -5.84 16.25 -2.13
N SER A 3 -5.70 16.20 -0.81
CA SER A 3 -6.12 15.06 0.00
C SER A 3 -7.57 15.16 0.50
N GLY A 4 -8.06 16.38 0.76
CA GLY A 4 -9.37 16.61 1.34
C GLY A 4 -9.38 17.84 2.25
N LYS A 5 -10.49 18.05 2.98
CA LYS A 5 -10.65 19.13 3.95
C LYS A 5 -11.51 18.72 5.13
N TYR A 6 -11.26 19.30 6.30
CA TYR A 6 -12.16 19.18 7.44
C TYR A 6 -13.32 20.17 7.31
N ILE A 7 -14.54 19.71 7.57
CA ILE A 7 -15.77 20.53 7.57
C ILE A 7 -16.44 20.36 8.94
N THR A 8 -16.87 21.48 9.53
CA THR A 8 -17.69 21.47 10.75
C THR A 8 -19.09 20.99 10.43
N GLN A 9 -19.53 19.93 11.09
CA GLN A 9 -20.86 19.37 10.93
C GLN A 9 -21.87 20.13 11.79
N SER A 10 -23.16 20.01 11.46
CA SER A 10 -24.26 20.70 12.16
C SER A 10 -24.31 20.41 13.66
N THR A 11 -23.79 19.26 14.09
CA THR A 11 -23.71 18.83 15.50
C THR A 11 -22.40 19.24 16.19
N GLY A 12 -21.54 20.03 15.53
CA GLY A 12 -20.38 20.69 16.15
C GLY A 12 -19.03 19.99 16.04
N TYR A 13 -18.99 18.71 15.61
CA TYR A 13 -17.72 18.02 15.36
C TYR A 13 -17.14 18.31 13.97
N LYS A 14 -15.83 18.09 13.79
CA LYS A 14 -15.16 18.22 12.47
C LYS A 14 -15.08 16.87 11.79
N ALA A 15 -15.64 16.76 10.59
CA ALA A 15 -15.50 15.57 9.74
C ALA A 15 -14.48 15.83 8.64
N TYR A 16 -13.63 14.84 8.34
CA TYR A 16 -12.75 14.90 7.18
C TYR A 16 -13.52 14.47 5.92
N ILE A 17 -13.56 15.34 4.92
CA ILE A 17 -14.13 15.03 3.61
C ILE A 17 -12.97 14.86 2.61
N PRO A 18 -12.70 13.63 2.15
CA PRO A 18 -11.63 13.38 1.17
C PRO A 18 -11.98 14.02 -0.17
N SER A 19 -10.95 14.38 -0.93
CA SER A 19 -11.13 14.83 -2.31
C SER A 19 -11.40 13.63 -3.23
N ASN A 20 -12.27 13.81 -4.22
CA ASN A 20 -12.59 12.77 -5.20
C ASN A 20 -11.35 12.38 -6.02
N LEU A 21 -11.26 11.10 -6.36
CA LEU A 21 -10.24 10.56 -7.26
C LEU A 21 -10.76 10.52 -8.71
N PRO A 22 -9.90 10.77 -9.71
CA PRO A 22 -8.49 11.14 -9.60
C PRO A 22 -8.28 12.61 -9.18
N PRO A 23 -7.16 12.95 -8.52
CA PRO A 23 -6.87 14.32 -8.12
C PRO A 23 -6.68 15.22 -9.35
N LYS A 24 -7.06 16.50 -9.24
CA LYS A 24 -6.82 17.52 -10.26
C LYS A 24 -5.83 18.58 -9.75
N PRO A 25 -4.74 18.89 -10.50
CA PRO A 25 -4.25 18.16 -11.67
C PRO A 25 -3.85 16.73 -11.32
N SER A 26 -3.78 15.86 -12.33
CA SER A 26 -3.40 14.45 -12.17
C SER A 26 -2.04 14.30 -11.49
N ILE A 27 -1.79 13.13 -10.90
CA ILE A 27 -0.46 12.80 -10.39
C ILE A 27 0.46 12.63 -11.60
N LEU A 28 1.57 13.36 -11.64
CA LEU A 28 2.59 13.19 -12.66
C LEU A 28 3.46 12.00 -12.24
N ILE A 29 3.41 10.93 -13.03
CA ILE A 29 4.33 9.80 -12.86
C ILE A 29 5.61 10.16 -13.60
N VAL A 30 6.55 10.76 -12.87
CA VAL A 30 7.91 11.03 -13.34
C VAL A 30 8.78 9.78 -13.20
N ASP A 31 9.93 9.76 -13.87
CA ASP A 31 10.80 8.58 -13.95
C ASP A 31 11.20 8.03 -12.57
N ASP A 32 11.45 8.90 -11.58
CA ASP A 32 11.78 8.48 -10.22
C ASP A 32 10.65 7.67 -9.56
N ILE A 33 9.39 8.10 -9.70
CA ILE A 33 8.23 7.38 -9.16
C ILE A 33 8.05 6.06 -9.89
N LYS A 34 8.27 6.04 -11.21
CA LYS A 34 8.19 4.83 -12.01
C LYS A 34 9.24 3.79 -11.58
N ASN A 35 10.49 4.22 -11.33
CA ASN A 35 11.55 3.33 -10.86
C ASN A 35 11.21 2.74 -9.48
N LEU A 36 10.73 3.56 -8.54
CA LEU A 36 10.29 3.08 -7.23
C LEU A 36 9.15 2.07 -7.33
N LEU A 37 8.21 2.26 -8.25
CA LEU A 37 7.12 1.30 -8.50
C LEU A 37 7.64 -0.02 -9.06
N ILE A 38 8.63 0.03 -9.97
CA ILE A 38 9.27 -1.17 -10.51
C ILE A 38 9.98 -1.92 -9.39
N ASP A 39 10.79 -1.24 -8.58
CA ASP A 39 11.52 -1.84 -7.47
C ASP A 39 10.59 -2.49 -6.44
N ALA A 40 9.50 -1.79 -6.07
CA ALA A 40 8.47 -2.32 -5.18
C ALA A 40 7.81 -3.58 -5.76
N ASN A 41 7.46 -3.56 -7.05
CA ASN A 41 6.84 -4.70 -7.70
C ASN A 41 7.80 -5.91 -7.79
N MET A 42 9.09 -5.67 -8.06
CA MET A 42 10.11 -6.72 -8.02
C MET A 42 10.29 -7.30 -6.61
N ALA A 43 10.24 -6.47 -5.57
CA ALA A 43 10.33 -6.93 -4.19
C ALA A 43 9.15 -7.84 -3.81
N ILE A 44 7.93 -7.50 -4.23
CA ILE A 44 6.74 -8.35 -4.03
C ILE A 44 6.92 -9.68 -4.76
N GLY A 45 7.30 -9.67 -6.03
CA GLY A 45 7.52 -10.90 -6.80
C GLY A 45 8.58 -11.83 -6.20
N LYS A 46 9.62 -11.26 -5.56
CA LYS A 46 10.62 -12.05 -4.82
C LYS A 46 10.02 -12.72 -3.58
N ILE A 47 9.16 -12.02 -2.83
CA ILE A 47 8.48 -12.59 -1.66
C ILE A 47 7.55 -13.72 -2.09
N ASP A 48 6.77 -13.52 -3.13
CA ASP A 48 5.84 -14.55 -3.65
C ASP A 48 6.61 -15.79 -4.11
N ALA A 49 7.71 -15.61 -4.84
CA ALA A 49 8.58 -16.72 -5.24
C ALA A 49 9.15 -17.46 -4.02
N ILE A 50 9.62 -16.73 -2.99
CA ILE A 50 10.08 -17.37 -1.76
C ILE A 50 8.94 -18.19 -1.16
N GLY A 51 7.73 -17.65 -1.06
CA GLY A 51 6.54 -18.36 -0.57
C GLY A 51 6.24 -19.66 -1.32
N GLU A 52 6.40 -19.67 -2.64
CA GLU A 52 6.19 -20.84 -3.49
C GLU A 52 7.29 -21.92 -3.33
N PHE A 53 8.54 -21.48 -3.12
CA PHE A 53 9.68 -22.39 -2.95
C PHE A 53 9.97 -22.74 -1.48
N VAL A 54 9.25 -22.18 -0.51
CA VAL A 54 9.38 -22.57 0.90
C VAL A 54 8.98 -24.05 1.02
N PRO A 55 9.89 -24.93 1.44
CA PRO A 55 9.55 -26.34 1.65
C PRO A 55 8.50 -26.45 2.76
N ASN A 56 7.62 -27.45 2.64
CA ASN A 56 6.45 -27.72 3.48
C ASN A 56 6.45 -26.95 4.82
N ILE A 57 5.67 -25.87 4.87
CA ILE A 57 5.58 -24.93 6.01
C ILE A 57 5.29 -25.66 7.33
N GLU A 58 4.46 -26.71 7.31
CA GLU A 58 4.17 -27.52 8.49
C GLU A 58 5.43 -28.17 9.08
N HIS A 59 6.38 -28.56 8.23
CA HIS A 59 7.65 -29.15 8.67
C HIS A 59 8.55 -28.12 9.35
N ILE A 60 8.61 -26.88 8.81
CA ILE A 60 9.37 -25.78 9.42
C ILE A 60 8.76 -25.41 10.78
N ILE A 61 7.42 -25.37 10.88
CA ILE A 61 6.72 -25.10 12.14
C ILE A 61 7.00 -26.21 13.17
N ALA A 62 6.95 -27.48 12.74
CA ALA A 62 7.24 -28.63 13.60
C ALA A 62 8.70 -28.64 14.14
N MET A 63 9.64 -27.97 13.47
CA MET A 63 11.02 -27.82 13.98
C MET A 63 11.12 -26.82 15.15
N TYR A 64 10.19 -25.88 15.29
CA TYR A 64 10.27 -24.77 16.26
C TYR A 64 9.29 -24.88 17.44
N ILE A 65 8.25 -25.71 17.32
CA ILE A 65 7.32 -25.99 18.41
C ILE A 65 7.77 -27.28 19.12
N ARG A 66 8.07 -27.18 20.42
CA ARG A 66 8.47 -28.28 21.31
C ARG A 66 7.32 -28.71 22.20
#